data_AF-A0A5J4P575-F1
#
_entry.id   AF-A0A5J4P575-F1
#
_cell.length_a   1.000
_cell.length_b   1.000
_cell.length_c   1.000
_cell.angle_alpha   90.00
_cell.angle_beta   90.00
_cell.angle_gamma   90.00
#
_symmetry.space_group_name_H-M   'P 1'
#
loop_
_entity.id
_entity.type
_entity.pdbx_description
1 polymer ?
#
loop_
_entity_poly.entity_id
_entity_poly.type
_entity_poly.pdbx_seq_one_letter_code
_entity_poly.pdbx_strand_id
1 'polypeptide(L)'
;MNNFSANYRKIVKTLQTIESKKNFLHQIRKPKLSDLELIGMDLTAESMGIDSEYQLFRLLPDSLSQRIERSVYDRRKRRWFSHRERIRQAMSEKITSDRDYYIVGSMPVDICRLSRSSRCRICKEDIHTYPDKGYCATQKMYYYGYK
;
A
#
# COMPACT_ATOMS: atom_id res chain seq x y z
N MET A 1 0.46 -25.68 1.63
CA MET A 1 -0.72 -25.54 2.51
C MET A 1 -1.06 -24.06 2.62
N ASN A 2 -2.25 -23.67 2.16
CA ASN A 2 -2.63 -22.28 1.89
C ASN A 2 -2.78 -21.45 3.18
N ASN A 3 -1.70 -20.80 3.57
CA ASN A 3 -1.63 -19.92 4.75
C ASN A 3 -2.35 -18.57 4.53
N PHE A 4 -2.92 -18.33 3.34
CA PHE A 4 -3.58 -17.07 3.00
C PHE A 4 -4.72 -16.76 3.99
N SER A 5 -5.61 -17.72 4.23
CA SER A 5 -6.75 -17.53 5.14
C SER A 5 -6.33 -17.23 6.58
N ALA A 6 -5.25 -17.85 7.06
CA ALA A 6 -4.75 -17.65 8.42
C ALA A 6 -4.09 -16.27 8.57
N ASN A 7 -3.20 -15.91 7.62
CA ASN A 7 -2.56 -14.61 7.57
C ASN A 7 -3.58 -13.49 7.44
N TYR A 8 -4.55 -13.67 6.54
CA TYR A 8 -5.67 -12.75 6.34
C TYR A 8 -6.45 -12.48 7.63
N ARG A 9 -6.86 -13.54 8.34
CA ARG A 9 -7.58 -13.38 9.62
C ARG A 9 -6.75 -12.61 10.64
N LYS A 10 -5.46 -12.89 10.75
CA LYS A 10 -4.56 -12.21 11.69
C LYS A 10 -4.40 -10.72 11.34
N ILE A 11 -4.21 -10.41 10.07
CA ILE A 11 -4.09 -9.03 9.58
C ILE A 11 -5.39 -8.26 9.82
N VAL A 12 -6.55 -8.82 9.44
CA VAL A 12 -7.85 -8.16 9.64
C VAL A 12 -8.12 -7.92 11.13
N LYS A 13 -7.82 -8.90 12.01
CA LYS A 13 -7.95 -8.72 13.46
C LYS A 13 -7.07 -7.57 13.97
N THR A 14 -5.85 -7.45 13.45
CA THR A 14 -4.94 -6.36 13.81
C THR A 14 -5.48 -5.01 13.34
N LEU A 15 -5.95 -4.92 12.09
CA LEU A 15 -6.56 -3.71 11.54
C LEU A 15 -7.77 -3.24 12.36
N GLN A 16 -8.60 -4.16 12.86
CA GLN A 16 -9.74 -3.84 13.73
C GLN A 16 -9.34 -3.20 15.07
N THR A 17 -8.11 -3.43 15.55
CA THR A 17 -7.60 -2.77 16.77
C THR A 17 -7.07 -1.37 16.51
N ILE A 18 -6.75 -1.06 15.24
CA ILE A 18 -6.25 0.25 14.82
C ILE A 18 -7.41 1.14 14.37
N GLU A 19 -8.39 0.55 13.71
CA GLU A 19 -9.45 1.27 13.01
C GLU A 19 -10.84 0.73 13.38
N SER A 20 -11.69 1.59 13.91
CA SER A 20 -13.06 1.24 14.29
C SER A 20 -14.02 1.19 13.09
N LYS A 21 -13.74 1.96 12.04
CA LYS A 21 -14.59 2.07 10.85
C LYS A 21 -14.31 0.92 9.87
N LYS A 22 -15.36 0.19 9.46
CA LYS A 22 -15.23 -0.92 8.49
C LYS A 22 -15.28 -0.48 7.02
N ASN A 23 -16.00 0.60 6.72
CA ASN A 23 -16.17 1.12 5.35
C ASN A 23 -15.81 2.60 5.34
N PHE A 24 -14.92 2.99 4.44
CA PHE A 24 -14.40 4.35 4.32
C PHE A 24 -15.05 5.10 3.16
N LEU A 25 -15.30 4.39 2.06
CA LEU A 25 -15.83 4.96 0.85
C LEU A 25 -17.36 4.95 0.90
N HIS A 26 -17.96 6.06 0.45
CA HIS A 26 -19.40 6.09 0.18
C HIS A 26 -19.70 5.22 -1.05
N GLN A 27 -20.57 4.23 -0.89
CA GLN A 27 -21.00 3.33 -1.96
C GLN A 27 -22.52 3.27 -1.99
N ILE A 28 -23.11 3.47 -3.17
CA ILE A 28 -24.56 3.41 -3.38
C ILE A 28 -25.09 2.00 -3.04
N ARG A 29 -24.35 0.97 -3.46
CA ARG A 29 -24.67 -0.44 -3.16
C ARG A 29 -23.81 -0.92 -2.01
N LYS A 30 -24.42 -1.64 -1.07
CA LYS A 30 -23.68 -2.26 0.04
C LYS A 30 -22.75 -3.36 -0.50
N PRO A 31 -21.42 -3.24 -0.32
CA PRO A 31 -20.51 -4.25 -0.83
C PRO A 31 -20.57 -5.54 0.01
N LYS A 32 -20.36 -6.69 -0.64
CA LYS A 32 -20.25 -7.99 0.05
C LYS A 32 -18.98 -8.10 0.90
N LEU A 33 -17.93 -7.37 0.53
CA LEU A 33 -16.65 -7.27 1.24
C LEU A 33 -16.47 -5.83 1.72
N SER A 34 -16.26 -5.64 3.03
CA SER A 34 -16.02 -4.31 3.60
C SER A 34 -14.69 -3.72 3.12
N ASP A 35 -14.52 -2.40 3.22
CA ASP A 35 -13.24 -1.79 2.83
C ASP A 35 -12.10 -2.29 3.74
N LEU A 36 -12.33 -2.46 5.05
CA LEU A 36 -11.33 -3.01 5.97
C LEU A 36 -10.88 -4.43 5.60
N GLU A 37 -11.82 -5.28 5.19
CA GLU A 37 -11.53 -6.63 4.71
C GLU A 37 -10.77 -6.63 3.39
N LEU A 38 -11.05 -5.67 2.49
CA LEU A 38 -10.32 -5.50 1.24
C LEU A 38 -8.88 -5.08 1.49
N ILE A 39 -8.65 -4.18 2.44
CA ILE A 39 -7.33 -3.77 2.91
C ILE A 39 -6.55 -4.95 3.48
N GLY A 40 -7.22 -5.75 4.32
CA GLY A 40 -6.62 -6.97 4.86
C GLY A 40 -6.16 -7.90 3.75
N MET A 41 -6.93 -8.01 2.66
CA MET A 41 -6.58 -8.85 1.52
C MET A 41 -5.35 -8.34 0.76
N ASP A 42 -5.25 -7.02 0.56
CA ASP A 42 -4.10 -6.36 -0.09
C ASP A 42 -2.82 -6.54 0.73
N LEU A 43 -2.88 -6.25 2.03
CA LEU A 43 -1.75 -6.43 2.94
C LEU A 43 -1.34 -7.90 3.09
N THR A 44 -2.29 -8.83 3.01
CA THR A 44 -1.98 -10.26 3.01
C THR A 44 -1.22 -10.65 1.75
N ALA A 45 -1.66 -10.16 0.58
CA ALA A 45 -0.96 -10.39 -0.68
C ALA A 45 0.48 -9.87 -0.63
N GLU A 46 0.67 -8.64 -0.14
CA GLU A 46 1.98 -8.01 0.03
C GLU A 46 2.86 -8.79 1.01
N SER A 47 2.32 -9.20 2.17
CA SER A 47 3.05 -10.01 3.16
C SER A 47 3.50 -11.38 2.64
N MET A 48 2.81 -11.89 1.62
CA MET A 48 3.12 -13.17 0.97
C MET A 48 3.95 -12.99 -0.30
N GLY A 49 4.35 -11.77 -0.66
CA GLY A 49 5.10 -11.47 -1.88
C GLY A 49 4.30 -11.70 -3.17
N ILE A 50 2.96 -11.55 -3.11
CA ILE A 50 2.09 -11.71 -4.28
C ILE A 50 1.89 -10.35 -4.95
N ASP A 51 2.72 -10.07 -5.94
CA ASP A 51 2.67 -8.78 -6.67
C ASP A 51 1.67 -8.79 -7.83
N SER A 52 1.15 -9.96 -8.20
CA SER A 52 0.18 -10.13 -9.28
C SER A 52 -1.24 -10.33 -8.75
N GLU A 53 -2.14 -9.41 -9.09
CA GLU A 53 -3.59 -9.54 -8.83
C GLU A 53 -4.17 -10.80 -9.46
N TYR A 54 -3.65 -11.20 -10.62
CA TYR A 54 -4.08 -12.42 -11.27
C TYR A 54 -3.77 -13.64 -10.41
N GLN A 55 -2.55 -13.70 -9.87
CA GLN A 55 -2.10 -14.75 -8.96
C GLN A 55 -2.84 -14.71 -7.62
N LEU A 56 -3.08 -13.51 -7.07
CA LEU A 56 -3.86 -13.34 -5.84
C LEU A 56 -5.22 -14.03 -5.98
N PHE A 57 -5.97 -13.73 -7.05
CA PHE A 57 -7.30 -14.30 -7.27
C PHE A 57 -7.30 -15.80 -7.58
N ARG A 58 -6.16 -16.40 -7.95
CA ARG A 58 -6.01 -17.86 -8.05
C ARG A 58 -5.81 -18.53 -6.69
N LEU A 59 -5.20 -17.81 -5.74
CA LEU A 59 -4.86 -18.30 -4.40
C LEU A 59 -5.93 -17.98 -3.35
N LEU A 60 -6.86 -17.06 -3.66
CA LEU A 60 -7.93 -16.69 -2.75
C LEU A 60 -8.83 -17.89 -2.42
N PRO A 61 -9.17 -18.10 -1.14
CA PRO A 61 -10.17 -19.09 -0.77
C PRO A 61 -11.55 -18.69 -1.30
N ASP A 62 -12.41 -19.68 -1.55
CA ASP A 62 -13.77 -19.48 -2.07
C ASP A 62 -14.60 -18.49 -1.23
N SER A 63 -14.38 -18.50 0.08
CA SER A 63 -15.03 -17.56 1.01
C SER A 63 -14.74 -16.08 0.69
N LEU A 64 -13.62 -15.77 0.03
CA LEU A 64 -13.24 -14.42 -0.36
C LEU A 64 -13.47 -14.17 -1.85
N SER A 65 -13.11 -15.12 -2.71
CA SER A 65 -13.24 -14.97 -4.17
C SER A 65 -14.70 -14.80 -4.62
N GLN A 66 -15.66 -15.40 -3.90
CA GLN A 66 -17.10 -15.22 -4.19
C GLN A 66 -17.67 -13.87 -3.71
N ARG A 67 -16.95 -13.14 -2.85
CA ARG A 67 -17.40 -11.87 -2.28
C ARG A 67 -16.93 -10.66 -3.09
N ILE A 68 -15.93 -10.81 -3.95
CA ILE A 68 -15.39 -9.71 -4.74
C ILE A 68 -14.84 -10.17 -6.08
N GLU A 69 -15.12 -9.41 -7.13
CA GLU A 69 -14.51 -9.61 -8.45
C GLU A 69 -13.20 -8.83 -8.57
N ARG A 70 -12.25 -9.33 -9.38
CA ARG A 70 -10.94 -8.71 -9.59
C ARG A 70 -11.02 -7.25 -10.02
N SER A 71 -11.86 -6.93 -11.00
CA SER A 71 -12.03 -5.55 -11.49
C SER A 71 -12.67 -4.61 -10.45
N VAL A 72 -13.47 -5.14 -9.53
CA VAL A 72 -14.06 -4.36 -8.43
C VAL A 72 -13.03 -4.14 -7.33
N TYR A 73 -12.27 -5.18 -6.99
CA TYR A 73 -11.15 -5.10 -6.05
C TYR A 73 -10.17 -4.00 -6.45
N ASP A 74 -9.71 -4.04 -7.70
CA ASP A 74 -8.68 -3.15 -8.20
C ASP A 74 -9.14 -1.68 -8.26
N ARG A 75 -10.39 -1.45 -8.70
CA ARG A 75 -11.03 -0.12 -8.63
C ARG A 75 -11.15 0.43 -7.21
N ARG A 76 -11.49 -0.42 -6.22
CA ARG A 76 -11.61 -0.01 -4.81
C ARG A 76 -10.25 0.23 -4.16
N LYS A 77 -9.26 -0.64 -4.44
CA LYS A 77 -7.87 -0.51 -3.97
C LYS A 77 -7.28 0.86 -4.36
N ARG A 78 -7.47 1.31 -5.60
CA ARG A 78 -6.99 2.63 -6.06
C ARG A 78 -7.60 3.80 -5.28
N ARG A 79 -8.89 3.73 -4.94
CA ARG A 79 -9.59 4.80 -4.18
C ARG A 79 -9.17 4.88 -2.71
N TRP A 80 -8.52 3.83 -2.20
CA TRP A 80 -8.13 3.71 -0.80
C TRP A 80 -6.76 4.35 -0.49
N PHE A 81 -6.05 4.90 -1.47
CA PHE A 81 -4.69 5.44 -1.29
C PHE A 81 -4.54 6.37 -0.07
N SER A 82 -5.43 7.35 0.10
CA SER A 82 -5.39 8.29 1.23
C SER A 82 -5.61 7.62 2.59
N HIS A 83 -6.46 6.62 2.65
CA HIS A 83 -6.78 5.90 3.88
C HIS A 83 -5.66 4.90 4.24
N ARG A 84 -4.96 4.35 3.23
CA ARG A 84 -3.76 3.53 3.46
C ARG A 84 -2.68 4.33 4.16
N GLU A 85 -2.48 5.56 3.71
CA GLU A 85 -1.53 6.48 4.34
C GLU A 85 -1.90 6.79 5.78
N ARG A 86 -3.19 7.03 6.08
CA ARG A 86 -3.66 7.22 7.46
C ARG A 86 -3.39 5.99 8.36
N ILE A 87 -3.65 4.78 7.85
CA ILE A 87 -3.36 3.54 8.60
C ILE A 87 -1.84 3.40 8.82
N ARG A 88 -1.02 3.72 7.82
CA ARG A 88 0.44 3.71 7.93
C ARG A 88 0.92 4.68 9.01
N GLN A 89 0.38 5.89 9.05
CA GLN A 89 0.70 6.90 10.08
C GLN A 89 0.31 6.40 11.48
N ALA A 90 -0.91 5.90 11.66
CA ALA A 90 -1.36 5.36 12.94
C ALA A 90 -0.52 4.16 13.41
N MET A 91 -0.08 3.30 12.49
CA MET A 91 0.86 2.22 12.80
C MET A 91 2.23 2.78 13.20
N SER A 92 2.75 3.77 12.45
CA SER A 92 4.02 4.42 12.73
C SER A 92 4.03 5.05 14.12
N GLU A 93 2.98 5.78 14.50
CA GLU A 93 2.85 6.42 15.81
C GLU A 93 2.90 5.38 16.95
N LYS A 94 2.16 4.27 16.82
CA LYS A 94 2.18 3.18 17.81
C LYS A 94 3.53 2.48 17.93
N ILE A 95 4.30 2.40 16.84
CA ILE A 95 5.67 1.87 16.87
C ILE A 95 6.63 2.90 17.48
N THR A 96 6.38 4.19 17.23
CA THR A 96 7.25 5.29 17.66
C THR A 96 7.17 5.57 19.16
N SER A 97 6.08 5.16 19.82
CA SER A 97 5.94 5.31 21.27
C SER A 97 6.80 4.35 22.10
N ASP A 98 7.41 3.32 21.49
CA ASP A 98 8.07 2.21 22.20
C ASP A 98 9.61 2.27 22.16
N ARG A 99 10.22 3.25 21.45
CA ARG A 99 11.68 3.39 21.38
C ARG A 99 12.16 4.84 21.44
N ASP A 100 13.34 5.03 22.02
CA ASP A 100 13.98 6.34 22.20
C ASP A 100 14.80 6.80 20.98
N TYR A 101 15.17 5.88 20.07
CA TYR A 101 15.97 6.20 18.88
C TYR A 101 15.59 5.35 17.68
N TYR A 102 15.62 5.97 16.49
CA TYR A 102 15.26 5.35 15.21
C TYR A 102 16.38 5.53 14.20
N ILE A 103 16.74 4.45 13.52
CA ILE A 103 17.62 4.52 12.35
C ILE A 103 16.72 4.59 11.13
N VAL A 104 16.58 5.80 10.57
CA VAL A 104 15.82 6.01 9.33
C VAL A 104 16.78 5.90 8.15
N GLY A 105 16.59 4.88 7.33
CA GLY A 105 17.26 4.75 6.03
C GLY A 105 16.49 5.51 4.97
N SER A 106 17.15 6.41 4.24
CA SER A 106 16.62 6.96 2.99
C SER A 106 16.80 5.94 1.87
N MET A 107 15.71 5.66 1.15
CA MET A 107 15.75 4.89 -0.09
C MET A 107 15.30 5.82 -1.22
N PRO A 108 16.08 5.95 -2.30
CA PRO A 108 15.70 6.81 -3.40
C PRO A 108 14.37 6.37 -4.00
N VAL A 109 13.49 7.34 -4.26
CA VAL A 109 12.21 7.11 -4.93
C VAL A 109 12.24 7.76 -6.30
N ASP A 110 12.38 6.94 -7.33
CA ASP A 110 12.38 7.37 -8.73
C ASP A 110 10.99 7.83 -9.17
N ILE A 111 10.87 9.06 -9.66
CA ILE A 111 9.63 9.55 -10.29
C ILE A 111 9.55 9.06 -11.74
N CYS A 112 10.67 9.14 -12.45
CA CYS A 112 10.78 8.63 -13.80
C CYS A 112 12.22 8.24 -14.13
N ARG A 113 12.39 7.50 -15.23
CA ARG A 113 13.72 7.21 -15.76
C ARG A 113 14.44 8.52 -16.08
N LEU A 114 15.75 8.57 -15.81
CA LEU A 114 16.61 9.74 -16.07
C LEU A 114 16.50 10.29 -17.49
N SER A 115 16.33 9.42 -18.49
CA SER A 115 16.14 9.82 -19.88
C SER A 115 14.91 10.70 -20.12
N ARG A 116 13.93 10.67 -19.21
CA ARG A 116 12.68 11.42 -19.27
C ARG A 116 12.64 12.60 -18.29
N SER A 117 13.68 12.80 -17.47
CA SER A 117 13.66 13.80 -16.38
C SER A 117 13.44 15.22 -16.89
N SER A 118 14.03 15.57 -18.04
CA SER A 118 13.90 16.89 -18.66
C SER A 118 12.46 17.21 -19.08
N ARG A 119 11.68 16.20 -19.46
CA ARG A 119 10.28 16.32 -19.91
C ARG A 119 9.26 16.11 -18.80
N CYS A 120 9.70 15.66 -17.62
CA CYS A 120 8.81 15.42 -16.49
C CYS A 120 8.24 16.76 -15.99
N ARG A 121 6.93 16.82 -15.77
CA ARG A 121 6.23 17.97 -15.16
C ARG A 121 5.72 17.67 -13.74
N ILE A 122 5.86 16.43 -13.28
CA ILE A 122 5.32 15.95 -12.02
C ILE A 122 6.08 16.58 -10.85
N CYS A 123 5.36 17.11 -9.87
CA CYS A 123 5.87 17.64 -8.61
C CYS A 123 6.89 18.78 -8.81
N LYS A 124 6.70 19.63 -9.82
CA LYS A 124 7.55 20.79 -10.08
C LYS A 124 6.93 22.11 -9.58
N GLU A 125 5.75 22.04 -9.00
CA GLU A 125 4.96 23.20 -8.59
C GLU A 125 5.48 23.83 -7.29
N ASP A 126 6.03 23.02 -6.38
CA ASP A 126 6.55 23.45 -5.09
C ASP A 126 8.04 23.12 -4.97
N ILE A 127 8.83 24.09 -4.49
CA ILE A 127 10.27 23.98 -4.30
C ILE A 127 10.60 22.85 -3.32
N HIS A 128 9.79 22.66 -2.27
CA HIS A 128 10.05 21.64 -1.25
C HIS A 128 9.81 20.22 -1.76
N THR A 129 8.98 20.06 -2.79
CA THR A 129 8.67 18.76 -3.40
C THR A 129 9.30 18.60 -4.78
N TYR A 130 10.21 19.51 -5.16
CA TYR A 130 10.87 19.50 -6.46
C TYR A 130 11.82 18.29 -6.58
N PRO A 131 11.64 17.40 -7.57
CA PRO A 131 12.51 16.25 -7.74
C PRO A 131 13.87 16.62 -8.33
N ASP A 132 14.91 15.96 -7.82
CA ASP A 132 16.29 16.19 -8.23
C ASP A 132 16.97 14.89 -8.70
N LYS A 133 18.13 15.04 -9.36
CA LYS A 133 18.96 13.93 -9.78
C LYS A 133 19.91 13.54 -8.66
N GLY A 134 19.88 12.27 -8.27
CA GLY A 134 20.76 11.73 -7.24
C GLY A 134 21.48 10.45 -7.69
N TYR A 135 22.42 10.01 -6.86
CA TYR A 135 23.06 8.70 -6.99
C TYR A 135 22.88 7.91 -5.70
N CYS A 136 22.39 6.68 -5.83
CA CYS A 136 22.27 5.73 -4.74
C CYS A 136 23.45 4.76 -4.77
N ALA A 137 24.39 4.94 -3.85
CA ALA A 137 25.58 4.11 -3.76
C ALA A 137 25.25 2.64 -3.47
N THR A 138 24.25 2.39 -2.62
CA THR A 138 23.82 1.04 -2.23
C THR A 138 23.33 0.21 -3.42
N GLN A 139 22.56 0.84 -4.32
CA GLN A 139 22.01 0.19 -5.51
C GLN A 139 22.85 0.45 -6.77
N LYS A 140 23.93 1.22 -6.64
CA LYS A 140 24.81 1.67 -7.72
C LYS A 140 24.05 2.28 -8.91
N MET A 141 23.01 3.07 -8.64
CA MET A 141 22.15 3.65 -9.68
C MET A 141 21.96 5.15 -9.53
N TYR A 142 21.87 5.85 -10.65
CA TYR A 142 21.40 7.23 -10.70
C TYR A 142 19.87 7.24 -10.78
N TYR A 143 19.25 8.24 -10.16
CA TYR A 143 17.81 8.42 -10.17
C TYR A 143 17.42 9.87 -10.39
N TYR A 144 16.15 10.08 -10.78
CA TYR A 144 15.49 11.37 -10.76
C TYR A 144 14.23 11.27 -9.89
N GLY A 145 14.24 11.95 -8.75
CA GLY A 145 13.19 11.85 -7.75
C GLY A 145 13.65 12.30 -6.37
N TYR A 146 13.24 11.57 -5.34
CA TYR A 146 13.48 11.95 -3.94
C TYR A 146 14.54 11.07 -3.31
N LYS A 147 15.32 11.65 -2.39
CA LYS A 147 16.22 10.91 -1.52
C LYS A 147 15.53 10.59 -0.20
#